data_AF-A0AAN5VJR3-F1
#
_entry.id   AF-A0AAN5VJR3-F1
#
_cell.length_a   1.000
_cell.length_b   1.000
_cell.length_c   1.000
_cell.angle_alpha   90.00
_cell.angle_beta   90.00
_cell.angle_gamma   90.00
#
_symmetry.space_group_name_H-M   'P 1'
#
loop_
_entity.id
_entity.type
_entity.pdbx_description
1 polymer ?
#
loop_
_entity_poly.entity_id
_entity_poly.type
_entity_poly.pdbx_seq_one_letter_code
_entity_poly.pdbx_strand_id
1 'polypeptide(L)'
;MYCKNCDLEFDDTTTICPKCKSVLKSNKNTYQKNFENKINEFKLRKKIRQGNILSTITILTVAIHILVELFMQIHIEDYYEIYIKYSPSAISVLVLVLSLKRGEKRHQFLNNILFISVMILISIFGTIYFSAPLVNRIFNGNYLFKEYWTVYGVGNFIIILECILIIFDDSYYLSYINKKENSNK
;
A
#
# COMPACT_ATOMS: atom_id res chain seq x y z
N MET A 1 -10.17 -40.53 -12.53
CA MET A 1 -10.23 -41.88 -11.87
C MET A 1 -8.82 -42.42 -11.57
N TYR A 2 -8.56 -43.05 -10.42
CA TYR A 2 -7.20 -43.47 -10.00
C TYR A 2 -7.06 -45.00 -9.80
N CYS A 3 -5.95 -45.57 -10.28
CA CYS A 3 -5.61 -46.98 -10.10
C CYS A 3 -4.58 -47.19 -8.99
N LYS A 4 -4.99 -47.81 -7.88
CA LYS A 4 -4.08 -48.09 -6.74
C LYS A 4 -2.97 -49.10 -7.06
N ASN A 5 -3.22 -50.05 -7.97
CA ASN A 5 -2.27 -51.12 -8.28
C ASN A 5 -1.22 -50.69 -9.31
N CYS A 6 -1.61 -49.81 -10.22
CA CYS A 6 -0.76 -49.37 -11.31
C CYS A 6 -0.19 -47.95 -11.08
N ASP A 7 -0.61 -47.25 -10.02
CA ASP A 7 -0.25 -45.88 -9.65
C ASP A 7 -0.39 -44.89 -10.83
N LEU A 8 -1.49 -45.03 -11.57
CA LEU A 8 -1.77 -44.28 -12.80
C LEU A 8 -3.14 -43.61 -12.71
N GLU A 9 -3.21 -42.37 -13.20
CA GLU A 9 -4.43 -41.58 -13.33
C GLU A 9 -5.03 -41.72 -14.73
N PHE A 10 -6.36 -41.79 -14.79
CA PHE A 10 -7.15 -41.94 -16.01
C PHE A 10 -8.32 -40.97 -16.01
N ASP A 11 -8.86 -40.66 -17.20
CA ASP A 11 -10.04 -39.83 -17.37
C ASP A 11 -11.26 -40.40 -16.64
N ASP A 12 -12.18 -39.51 -16.26
CA ASP A 12 -13.32 -39.82 -15.38
C ASP A 12 -14.38 -40.74 -16.02
N THR A 13 -14.30 -40.99 -17.33
CA THR A 13 -15.11 -42.00 -18.05
C THR A 13 -14.59 -43.43 -17.88
N THR A 14 -13.34 -43.58 -17.44
CA THR A 14 -12.68 -44.88 -17.31
C THR A 14 -12.95 -45.46 -15.93
N THR A 15 -13.73 -46.53 -15.84
CA THR A 15 -14.08 -47.18 -14.56
C THR A 15 -13.19 -48.38 -14.22
N ILE A 16 -12.49 -48.94 -15.21
CA ILE A 16 -11.62 -50.12 -15.07
C ILE A 16 -10.22 -49.79 -15.62
N CYS A 17 -9.18 -50.13 -14.88
CA CYS A 17 -7.81 -49.91 -15.34
C CYS A 17 -7.47 -50.85 -16.52
N PRO A 18 -7.03 -50.32 -17.69
CA PRO A 18 -6.71 -51.17 -18.83
C PRO A 18 -5.46 -52.05 -18.63
N LYS A 19 -4.55 -51.69 -17.72
CA LYS A 19 -3.35 -52.47 -17.41
C LYS A 19 -3.58 -53.61 -16.43
N CYS A 20 -4.16 -53.32 -15.27
CA CYS A 20 -4.30 -54.28 -14.17
C CYS A 20 -5.75 -54.74 -13.91
N LYS A 21 -6.71 -54.33 -14.76
CA LYS A 21 -8.14 -54.69 -14.70
C LYS A 21 -8.85 -54.39 -13.37
N SER A 22 -8.21 -53.64 -12.47
CA SER A 22 -8.80 -53.24 -11.19
C SER A 22 -9.82 -52.13 -11.37
N VAL A 23 -10.90 -52.15 -10.57
CA VAL A 23 -11.88 -51.04 -10.50
C VAL A 23 -11.17 -49.78 -10.01
N LEU A 24 -11.26 -48.71 -10.81
CA LEU A 24 -10.67 -47.42 -10.49
C LEU A 24 -11.50 -46.74 -9.41
N LYS A 25 -10.85 -46.15 -8.40
CA LYS A 25 -11.55 -45.38 -7.37
C LYS A 25 -11.65 -43.92 -7.80
N SER A 26 -12.80 -43.32 -7.53
CA SER A 26 -13.00 -41.87 -7.63
C SER A 26 -11.98 -41.18 -6.71
N ASN A 27 -11.12 -40.36 -7.29
CA ASN A 27 -10.12 -39.59 -6.53
C ASN A 27 -10.80 -38.31 -5.99
N LYS A 28 -11.60 -38.45 -4.93
CA LYS A 28 -12.30 -37.31 -4.28
C LYS A 28 -11.34 -36.21 -3.81
N ASN A 29 -10.08 -36.56 -3.50
CA ASN A 29 -9.07 -35.62 -3.02
C ASN A 29 -8.64 -34.61 -4.10
N THR A 30 -8.68 -34.96 -5.39
CA THR A 30 -8.24 -34.05 -6.46
C THR A 30 -9.24 -32.94 -6.72
N TYR A 31 -10.54 -33.23 -6.68
CA TYR A 31 -11.59 -32.22 -6.84
C TYR A 31 -11.59 -31.21 -5.68
N GLN A 32 -11.42 -31.69 -4.45
CA GLN A 32 -11.37 -30.84 -3.27
C GLN A 32 -10.12 -29.93 -3.28
N LYS A 33 -8.96 -30.48 -3.66
CA LYS A 33 -7.71 -29.73 -3.84
C LYS A 33 -7.79 -28.69 -4.97
N ASN A 34 -8.43 -29.02 -6.09
CA ASN A 34 -8.66 -28.06 -7.19
C ASN A 34 -9.62 -26.93 -6.78
N PHE A 35 -10.64 -27.25 -5.98
CA PHE A 35 -11.57 -26.24 -5.47
C PHE A 35 -10.90 -25.28 -4.49
N GLU A 36 -10.10 -25.80 -3.55
CA GLU A 36 -9.28 -24.98 -2.64
C GLU A 36 -8.29 -24.09 -3.41
N ASN A 37 -7.64 -24.63 -4.44
CA ASN A 37 -6.75 -23.85 -5.29
C ASN A 37 -7.48 -22.71 -6.00
N LYS A 38 -8.68 -22.96 -6.57
CA LYS A 38 -9.51 -21.91 -7.20
C LYS A 38 -9.95 -20.84 -6.21
N ILE A 39 -10.31 -21.23 -4.99
CA ILE A 39 -10.66 -20.27 -3.92
C ILE A 39 -9.46 -19.39 -3.56
N ASN A 40 -8.28 -20.00 -3.40
CA ASN A 40 -7.06 -19.29 -3.07
C ASN A 40 -6.64 -18.34 -4.20
N GLU A 41 -6.81 -18.75 -5.46
CA GLU A 41 -6.57 -17.90 -6.62
C GLU A 41 -7.54 -16.70 -6.65
N PHE A 42 -8.83 -16.92 -6.38
CA PHE A 42 -9.82 -15.84 -6.30
C PHE A 42 -9.49 -14.85 -5.18
N LYS A 43 -9.13 -15.36 -3.99
CA LYS A 43 -8.68 -14.52 -2.86
C LYS A 43 -7.45 -13.70 -3.23
N LEU A 44 -6.49 -14.30 -3.92
CA LEU A 44 -5.28 -13.62 -4.39
C LEU A 44 -5.61 -12.51 -5.40
N ARG A 45 -6.43 -12.80 -6.43
CA ARG A 45 -6.89 -11.81 -7.41
C ARG A 45 -7.62 -10.65 -6.74
N LYS A 46 -8.45 -10.93 -5.73
CA LYS A 46 -9.13 -9.89 -4.94
C LYS A 46 -8.12 -9.00 -4.20
N LYS A 47 -7.12 -9.58 -3.54
CA LYS A 47 -6.05 -8.82 -2.88
C LYS A 47 -5.25 -7.96 -3.87
N ILE A 48 -4.87 -8.50 -5.03
CA ILE A 48 -4.17 -7.72 -6.07
C ILE A 48 -5.03 -6.53 -6.54
N ARG A 49 -6.34 -6.75 -6.75
CA ARG A 49 -7.27 -5.66 -7.10
C ARG A 49 -7.34 -4.59 -6.02
N GLN A 50 -7.40 -4.97 -4.75
CA GLN A 50 -7.36 -4.03 -3.63
C GLN A 50 -6.06 -3.22 -3.60
N GLY A 51 -4.92 -3.87 -3.83
CA GLY A 51 -3.61 -3.19 -3.89
C GLY A 51 -3.52 -2.18 -5.04
N ASN A 52 -4.11 -2.49 -6.20
CA ASN A 52 -4.21 -1.56 -7.32
C ASN A 52 -5.04 -0.32 -6.96
N ILE A 53 -6.19 -0.49 -6.29
CA ILE A 53 -7.03 0.63 -5.83
C ILE A 53 -6.27 1.46 -4.80
N LEU A 54 -5.63 0.82 -3.82
CA LEU A 54 -4.84 1.50 -2.80
C LEU A 54 -3.73 2.35 -3.42
N SER A 55 -2.99 1.79 -4.40
CA SER A 55 -1.97 2.53 -5.16
C SER A 55 -2.54 3.76 -5.87
N THR A 56 -3.72 3.66 -6.48
CA THR A 56 -4.36 4.80 -7.17
C THR A 56 -4.79 5.88 -6.18
N ILE A 57 -5.40 5.48 -5.06
CA ILE A 57 -5.81 6.40 -3.99
C ILE A 57 -4.60 7.16 -3.48
N THR A 58 -3.49 6.48 -3.16
CA THR A 58 -2.29 7.12 -2.64
C THR A 58 -1.69 8.15 -3.59
N ILE A 59 -1.60 7.83 -4.89
CA ILE A 59 -1.09 8.80 -5.89
C ILE A 59 -2.02 10.01 -5.99
N LEU A 60 -3.34 9.79 -5.96
CA LEU A 60 -4.32 10.85 -6.04
C LEU A 60 -4.28 11.76 -4.80
N THR A 61 -4.19 11.19 -3.60
CA THR A 61 -4.07 11.92 -2.33
C THR A 61 -2.85 12.84 -2.33
N VAL A 62 -1.71 12.35 -2.83
CA VAL A 62 -0.50 13.17 -3.01
C VAL A 62 -0.73 14.32 -3.96
N ALA A 63 -1.29 14.03 -5.14
CA ALA A 63 -1.52 15.05 -6.15
C ALA A 63 -2.43 16.16 -5.62
N ILE A 64 -3.51 15.78 -4.92
CA ILE A 64 -4.41 16.73 -4.26
C ILE A 64 -3.66 17.51 -3.18
N HIS A 65 -2.87 16.84 -2.33
CA HIS A 65 -2.15 17.51 -1.26
C HIS A 65 -1.15 18.54 -1.80
N ILE A 66 -0.34 18.17 -2.81
CA ILE A 66 0.61 19.06 -3.48
C ILE A 66 -0.13 20.22 -4.16
N LEU A 67 -1.26 19.97 -4.84
CA LEU A 67 -2.05 21.02 -5.49
C LEU A 67 -2.63 22.03 -4.49
N VAL A 68 -3.21 21.55 -3.41
CA VAL A 68 -3.77 22.40 -2.35
C VAL A 68 -2.66 23.19 -1.66
N GLU A 69 -1.53 22.57 -1.40
CA GLU A 69 -0.39 23.23 -0.76
C GLU A 69 0.23 24.30 -1.67
N LEU A 70 0.41 24.02 -2.97
CA LEU A 70 0.83 24.99 -3.97
C LEU A 70 -0.17 26.15 -4.09
N PHE A 71 -1.47 25.86 -4.12
CA PHE A 71 -2.52 26.88 -4.17
C PHE A 71 -2.46 27.83 -2.98
N MET A 72 -2.36 27.28 -1.76
CA MET A 72 -2.20 28.10 -0.56
C MET A 72 -0.88 28.89 -0.57
N GLN A 73 0.21 28.28 -1.04
CA GLN A 73 1.51 28.92 -1.17
C GLN A 73 1.53 30.07 -2.19
N ILE A 74 0.74 30.00 -3.26
CA ILE A 74 0.59 31.09 -4.24
C ILE A 74 -0.15 32.27 -3.60
N HIS A 75 -1.13 32.01 -2.72
CA HIS A 75 -1.90 33.06 -2.05
C HIS A 75 -1.24 33.69 -0.81
N ILE A 76 -0.15 33.10 -0.30
CA ILE A 76 0.64 33.66 0.81
C ILE A 76 1.81 34.51 0.26
N GLU A 77 1.55 35.40 -0.71
CA GLU A 77 2.58 36.23 -1.39
C GLU A 77 3.59 36.90 -0.40
N ASP A 78 4.86 36.91 -0.80
CA ASP A 78 6.01 37.72 -0.29
C ASP A 78 6.49 37.64 1.17
N TYR A 79 5.91 36.83 2.06
CA TYR A 79 6.35 36.81 3.47
C TYR A 79 7.47 35.83 3.85
N TYR A 80 7.94 34.96 2.94
CA TYR A 80 8.82 33.83 3.29
C TYR A 80 9.96 33.58 2.31
N GLU A 81 11.14 33.20 2.83
CA GLU A 81 12.23 32.66 2.04
C GLU A 81 11.85 31.28 1.45
N ILE A 82 12.25 31.06 0.18
CA ILE A 82 11.86 29.90 -0.65
C ILE A 82 12.07 28.56 0.07
N TYR A 83 13.18 28.38 0.80
CA TYR A 83 13.48 27.10 1.45
C TYR A 83 12.54 26.77 2.62
N ILE A 84 12.02 27.77 3.32
CA ILE A 84 11.07 27.56 4.42
C ILE A 84 9.69 27.23 3.87
N LYS A 85 9.31 27.89 2.76
CA LYS A 85 8.02 27.73 2.07
C LYS A 85 7.76 26.30 1.60
N TYR A 86 8.76 25.61 1.06
CA TYR A 86 8.62 24.26 0.48
C TYR A 86 9.05 23.11 1.40
N SER A 87 9.65 23.41 2.56
CA SER A 87 10.11 22.40 3.50
C SER A 87 9.02 21.44 4.02
N PRO A 88 7.77 21.88 4.30
CA PRO A 88 6.74 20.98 4.81
C PRO A 88 6.29 19.98 3.73
N SER A 89 6.09 20.45 2.49
CA SER A 89 5.73 19.63 1.33
C SER A 89 6.78 18.55 1.06
N ALA A 90 8.06 18.93 1.14
CA ALA A 90 9.18 18.01 0.93
C ALA A 90 9.21 16.89 1.98
N ILE A 91 8.88 17.19 3.25
CA ILE A 91 8.80 16.20 4.32
C ILE A 91 7.64 15.22 4.07
N SER A 92 6.45 15.73 3.71
CA SER A 92 5.29 14.89 3.41
C SER A 92 5.55 13.92 2.25
N VAL A 93 6.17 14.41 1.17
CA VAL A 93 6.57 13.58 0.02
C VAL A 93 7.61 12.54 0.43
N LEU A 94 8.60 12.92 1.25
CA LEU A 94 9.63 12.00 1.74
C LEU A 94 9.03 10.86 2.57
N VAL A 95 8.17 11.18 3.54
CA VAL A 95 7.49 10.18 4.40
C VAL A 95 6.72 9.18 3.55
N LEU A 96 6.03 9.67 2.52
CA LEU A 96 5.28 8.79 1.65
C LEU A 96 6.18 7.91 0.78
N VAL A 97 7.19 8.47 0.12
CA VAL A 97 8.09 7.70 -0.76
C VAL A 97 8.77 6.58 0.03
N LEU A 98 9.20 6.88 1.27
CA LEU A 98 9.77 5.88 2.17
C LEU A 98 8.75 4.79 2.52
N SER A 99 7.50 5.15 2.75
CA SER A 99 6.42 4.20 3.09
C SER A 99 6.01 3.33 1.89
N LEU A 100 5.95 3.89 0.68
CA LEU A 100 5.73 3.12 -0.56
C LEU A 100 6.86 2.13 -0.77
N LYS A 101 8.12 2.58 -0.64
CA LYS A 101 9.30 1.72 -0.78
C LYS A 101 9.38 0.64 0.29
N ARG A 102 8.84 0.91 1.49
CA ARG A 102 8.64 -0.08 2.55
C ARG A 102 7.59 -1.11 2.14
N GLY A 103 6.45 -0.67 1.61
CA GLY A 103 5.35 -1.52 1.14
C GLY A 103 5.71 -2.46 -0.04
N GLU A 104 6.77 -2.15 -0.79
CA GLU A 104 7.32 -3.05 -1.82
C GLU A 104 7.97 -4.33 -1.25
N LYS A 105 8.13 -4.45 0.08
CA LYS A 105 8.75 -5.60 0.74
C LYS A 105 7.92 -6.10 1.92
N ARG A 106 7.95 -7.42 2.14
CA ARG A 106 7.42 -8.01 3.38
C ARG A 106 8.36 -7.80 4.55
N HIS A 107 7.80 -7.34 5.65
CA HIS A 107 8.51 -7.06 6.89
C HIS A 107 7.77 -7.66 8.09
N GLN A 108 8.50 -7.95 9.16
CA GLN A 108 7.90 -8.40 10.42
C GLN A 108 7.08 -7.27 11.06
N PHE A 109 6.02 -7.65 11.80
CA PHE A 109 5.11 -6.72 12.46
C PHE A 109 5.82 -5.66 13.33
N LEU A 110 6.78 -6.09 14.16
CA LEU A 110 7.60 -5.20 15.01
C LEU A 110 8.38 -4.16 14.19
N ASN A 111 8.94 -4.57 13.05
CA ASN A 111 9.67 -3.68 12.16
C ASN A 111 8.75 -2.69 11.44
N ASN A 112 7.49 -3.06 11.18
CA ASN A 112 6.48 -2.17 10.61
C ASN A 112 6.02 -1.12 11.61
N ILE A 113 5.76 -1.52 12.87
CA ILE A 113 5.47 -0.58 13.96
C ILE A 113 6.61 0.40 14.13
N LEU A 114 7.85 -0.08 14.26
CA LEU A 114 9.00 0.79 14.47
C LEU A 114 9.18 1.80 13.33
N PHE A 115 8.98 1.37 12.08
CA PHE A 115 9.03 2.28 10.93
C PHE A 115 7.94 3.35 10.99
N ILE A 116 6.69 2.98 11.30
CA ILE A 116 5.57 3.92 11.42
C ILE A 116 5.81 4.91 12.56
N SER A 117 6.29 4.44 13.70
CA SER A 117 6.65 5.30 14.83
C SER A 117 7.72 6.32 14.44
N VAL A 118 8.74 5.92 13.67
CA VAL A 118 9.76 6.85 13.16
C VAL A 118 9.16 7.85 12.16
N MET A 119 8.27 7.43 11.25
CA MET A 119 7.61 8.35 10.31
C MET A 119 6.72 9.37 11.04
N ILE A 120 5.94 8.92 12.03
CA ILE A 120 5.13 9.80 12.88
C ILE A 120 6.03 10.80 13.62
N LEU A 121 7.14 10.34 14.19
CA LEU A 121 8.11 11.22 14.86
C LEU A 121 8.69 12.24 13.88
N ILE A 122 9.10 11.84 12.67
CA ILE A 122 9.61 12.77 11.65
C ILE A 122 8.54 13.82 11.27
N SER A 123 7.28 13.42 11.09
CA SER A 123 6.19 14.35 10.82
C SER A 123 5.94 15.31 11.99
N ILE A 124 5.96 14.82 13.23
CA ILE A 124 5.79 15.64 14.45
C ILE A 124 6.97 16.59 14.61
N PHE A 125 8.22 16.12 14.52
CA PHE A 125 9.43 16.94 14.64
C PHE A 125 9.52 17.96 13.50
N GLY A 126 9.19 17.57 12.28
CA GLY A 126 9.05 18.46 11.13
C GLY A 126 8.09 19.62 11.43
N THR A 127 6.92 19.27 11.98
CA THR A 127 5.89 20.24 12.38
C THR A 127 6.33 21.10 13.58
N ILE A 128 6.99 20.54 14.60
CA ILE A 128 7.35 21.29 15.81
C ILE A 128 8.58 22.19 15.61
N TYR A 129 9.56 21.80 14.80
CA TYR A 129 10.84 22.51 14.72
C TYR A 129 11.01 23.40 13.49
N PHE A 130 10.38 23.06 12.37
CA PHE A 130 10.38 23.93 11.19
C PHE A 130 9.13 24.82 11.14
N SER A 131 7.99 24.30 11.61
CA SER A 131 6.71 25.00 11.48
C SER A 131 6.36 25.88 12.69
N ALA A 132 6.36 25.34 13.91
CA ALA A 132 5.89 26.04 15.12
C ALA A 132 6.77 27.22 15.64
N PRO A 133 8.11 27.25 15.53
CA PRO A 133 8.92 28.37 16.03
C PRO A 133 8.88 29.56 15.07
N LEU A 134 8.56 29.29 13.80
CA LEU A 134 8.36 30.28 12.75
C LEU A 134 6.99 30.99 12.90
N VAL A 135 5.96 30.23 13.29
CA VAL A 135 4.59 30.69 13.65
C VAL A 135 4.62 31.78 14.72
N ASN A 136 5.39 31.57 15.79
CA ASN A 136 5.32 32.40 16.99
C ASN A 136 6.18 33.67 16.91
N ARG A 137 7.20 33.71 16.05
CA ARG A 137 8.09 34.87 15.91
C ARG A 137 7.59 35.96 14.97
N ILE A 138 6.69 35.65 14.03
CA ILE A 138 6.46 36.52 12.86
C ILE A 138 4.98 36.92 12.69
N PHE A 139 4.01 36.06 13.01
CA PHE A 139 2.65 36.23 12.47
C PHE A 139 1.57 36.79 13.39
N ASN A 140 1.83 36.95 14.70
CA ASN A 140 0.89 37.58 15.65
C ASN A 140 -0.62 37.28 15.40
N GLY A 141 -0.97 36.04 15.02
CA GLY A 141 -2.36 35.58 14.87
C GLY A 141 -3.08 35.79 13.52
N ASN A 142 -2.41 35.89 12.37
CA ASN A 142 -3.10 36.10 11.08
C ASN A 142 -3.95 34.89 10.60
N TYR A 143 -5.13 35.14 10.01
CA TYR A 143 -6.19 34.13 9.74
C TYR A 143 -5.85 33.12 8.62
N LEU A 144 -5.35 33.58 7.47
CA LEU A 144 -4.95 32.75 6.31
C LEU A 144 -3.88 31.70 6.66
N PHE A 145 -3.10 31.96 7.70
CA PHE A 145 -2.05 31.07 8.19
C PHE A 145 -2.63 29.90 9.00
N LYS A 146 -3.66 30.15 9.83
CA LYS A 146 -4.35 29.11 10.59
C LYS A 146 -5.02 28.10 9.64
N GLU A 147 -5.57 28.57 8.54
CA GLU A 147 -6.15 27.73 7.49
C GLU A 147 -5.08 26.90 6.77
N TYR A 148 -3.95 27.50 6.38
CA TYR A 148 -2.81 26.77 5.80
C TYR A 148 -2.32 25.64 6.71
N TRP A 149 -2.15 25.88 8.02
CA TRP A 149 -1.73 24.83 8.96
C TRP A 149 -2.77 23.75 9.19
N THR A 150 -4.05 24.12 9.19
CA THR A 150 -5.13 23.14 9.32
C THR A 150 -5.13 22.21 8.12
N VAL A 151 -4.97 22.77 6.91
CA VAL A 151 -4.88 22.02 5.66
C VAL A 151 -3.62 21.13 5.62
N TYR A 152 -2.47 21.65 6.03
CA TYR A 152 -1.22 20.87 6.11
C TYR A 152 -1.31 19.73 7.13
N GLY A 153 -1.78 20.01 8.34
CA GLY A 153 -1.93 19.02 9.41
C GLY A 153 -2.91 17.91 9.04
N VAL A 154 -4.05 18.27 8.46
CA VAL A 154 -5.05 17.30 7.96
C VAL A 154 -4.46 16.44 6.85
N GLY A 155 -3.75 17.03 5.88
CA GLY A 155 -3.17 16.25 4.79
C GLY A 155 -2.04 15.32 5.23
N ASN A 156 -1.19 15.75 6.16
CA ASN A 156 -0.17 14.87 6.76
C ASN A 156 -0.80 13.70 7.52
N PHE A 157 -1.89 13.95 8.24
CA PHE A 157 -2.63 12.89 8.92
C PHE A 157 -3.19 11.86 7.94
N ILE A 158 -3.76 12.31 6.82
CA ILE A 158 -4.28 11.42 5.76
C ILE A 158 -3.14 10.60 5.16
N ILE A 159 -1.98 11.22 4.85
CA ILE A 159 -0.80 10.53 4.31
C ILE A 159 -0.32 9.45 5.27
N ILE A 160 -0.22 9.74 6.58
CA ILE A 160 0.21 8.76 7.59
C ILE A 160 -0.79 7.59 7.65
N LEU A 161 -2.09 7.87 7.61
CA LEU A 161 -3.13 6.85 7.64
C LEU A 161 -3.04 5.93 6.41
N GLU A 162 -2.82 6.48 5.24
CA GLU A 162 -2.56 5.70 4.01
C GLU A 162 -1.27 4.87 4.13
N CYS A 163 -0.20 5.43 4.69
CA CYS A 163 1.05 4.69 4.91
C CYS A 163 0.85 3.48 5.82
N ILE A 164 0.04 3.62 6.88
CA ILE A 164 -0.33 2.51 7.78
C ILE A 164 -1.05 1.41 6.99
N LEU A 165 -2.03 1.78 6.15
CA LEU A 165 -2.77 0.83 5.32
C LEU A 165 -1.84 0.09 4.35
N ILE A 166 -0.90 0.79 3.71
CA ILE A 166 0.06 0.20 2.77
C ILE A 166 1.02 -0.77 3.47
N ILE A 167 1.47 -0.44 4.68
CA ILE A 167 2.48 -1.23 5.41
C ILE A 167 1.88 -2.51 6.03
N PHE A 168 0.61 -2.46 6.46
CA PHE A 168 -0.04 -3.61 7.08
C PHE A 168 -0.90 -4.44 6.13
N ASP A 169 -1.21 -3.94 4.93
CA ASP A 169 -1.91 -4.71 3.90
C ASP A 169 -0.95 -5.29 2.85
N ASP A 170 -0.88 -6.63 2.79
CA ASP A 170 -0.13 -7.37 1.76
C ASP A 170 -0.62 -7.08 0.32
N SER A 171 -1.81 -6.51 0.15
CA SER A 171 -2.42 -6.22 -1.16
C SER A 171 -1.51 -5.36 -2.04
N TYR A 172 -0.85 -4.36 -1.45
CA TYR A 172 0.07 -3.45 -2.15
C TYR A 172 1.32 -4.19 -2.64
N TYR A 173 1.97 -4.95 -1.77
CA TYR A 173 3.12 -5.80 -2.10
C TYR A 173 2.82 -6.76 -3.26
N LEU A 174 1.67 -7.43 -3.19
CA LEU A 174 1.24 -8.38 -4.23
C LEU A 174 0.98 -7.70 -5.58
N SER A 175 0.38 -6.51 -5.56
CA SER A 175 0.19 -5.70 -6.77
C SER A 175 1.52 -5.29 -7.39
N TYR A 176 2.47 -4.85 -6.58
CA TYR A 176 3.81 -4.44 -7.03
C TYR A 176 4.56 -5.57 -7.75
N ILE A 177 4.62 -6.76 -7.14
CA ILE A 177 5.28 -7.93 -7.76
C ILE A 177 4.61 -8.29 -9.09
N ASN A 178 3.29 -8.34 -9.13
CA ASN A 178 2.56 -8.69 -10.35
C ASN A 178 2.79 -7.67 -11.48
N LYS A 179 2.93 -6.37 -11.18
CA LYS A 179 3.31 -5.37 -12.19
C LYS A 179 4.72 -5.60 -12.71
N LYS A 180 5.68 -5.86 -11.81
CA LYS A 180 7.09 -6.09 -12.17
C LYS A 180 7.31 -7.34 -13.03
N GLU A 181 6.55 -8.40 -12.77
CA GLU A 181 6.61 -9.63 -13.59
C GLU A 181 5.99 -9.44 -14.97
N ASN A 182 4.92 -8.65 -15.08
CA ASN A 182 4.28 -8.39 -16.38
C ASN A 182 5.03 -7.36 -17.23
N SER A 183 5.82 -6.45 -16.63
CA SER A 183 6.66 -5.52 -17.40
C SER A 183 7.85 -6.18 -18.10
N ASN A 184 8.18 -7.43 -17.74
CA ASN A 184 9.28 -8.21 -18.32
C ASN A 184 8.82 -9.21 -19.40
N LYS A 185 7.55 -9.14 -19.84
CA LYS A 185 6.97 -9.90 -20.94
C LYS A 185 6.69 -8.97 -22.12
#